data_AF-A0AAJ1ILL0-F1
#
_entry.id   AF-A0AAJ1ILL0-F1
#
_cell.length_a   1.000
_cell.length_b   1.000
_cell.length_c   1.000
_cell.angle_alpha   90.00
_cell.angle_beta   90.00
_cell.angle_gamma   90.00
#
_symmetry.space_group_name_H-M   'P 1'
#
loop_
_entity.id
_entity.type
_entity.pdbx_description
1 polymer ?
#
loop_
_entity_poly.entity_id
_entity_poly.type
_entity_poly.pdbx_seq_one_letter_code
_entity_poly.pdbx_strand_id
1 'polypeptide(L)'
;MKKLTPIDIIIFILFLTIGIMSFTLYSTVSENPEVHVTASDKEWVYDLSVDTTVSFEGPIGFTTMEISNNRVHVHDSDCKNQICVLTGWIEKPGEWIACLPNNVFIVIEGHTDIATEEEADDISY
;
A
#
# COMPACT_ATOMS: atom_id res chain seq x y z
N MET A 1 -28.54 24.66 -38.04
CA MET A 1 -28.20 23.27 -37.66
C MET A 1 -26.97 22.86 -38.48
N LYS A 2 -25.76 22.98 -37.91
CA LYS A 2 -24.53 22.61 -38.63
C LYS A 2 -24.50 21.08 -38.73
N LYS A 3 -24.50 20.57 -39.96
CA LYS A 3 -24.45 19.13 -40.24
C LYS A 3 -23.04 18.66 -39.90
N LEU A 4 -22.91 17.78 -38.92
CA LEU A 4 -21.65 17.08 -38.66
C LEU A 4 -21.28 16.32 -39.94
N THR A 5 -20.10 16.59 -40.47
CA THR A 5 -19.59 15.83 -41.61
C THR A 5 -19.15 14.45 -41.12
N PRO A 6 -19.23 13.39 -41.95
CA PRO A 6 -18.84 12.03 -41.52
C PRO A 6 -17.40 11.95 -41.01
N ILE A 7 -16.53 12.87 -41.43
CA ILE A 7 -15.14 13.01 -40.96
C ILE A 7 -15.07 13.52 -39.52
N ASP A 8 -15.97 14.44 -39.13
CA ASP A 8 -16.05 15.00 -37.77
C ASP A 8 -16.41 13.90 -36.75
N ILE A 9 -17.29 12.97 -37.15
CA ILE A 9 -17.69 11.81 -36.34
C ILE A 9 -16.51 10.84 -36.16
N ILE A 10 -15.71 10.62 -37.20
CA ILE A 10 -14.52 9.73 -37.13
C ILE A 10 -13.48 10.32 -36.17
N ILE A 11 -13.25 11.63 -36.20
CA ILE A 11 -12.31 12.31 -35.29
C ILE A 11 -12.79 12.21 -33.85
N PHE A 12 -14.09 12.40 -33.61
CA PHE A 12 -14.66 12.30 -32.26
C PHE A 12 -14.51 10.88 -31.68
N ILE A 13 -14.78 9.84 -32.48
CA ILE A 13 -14.61 8.45 -32.06
C ILE A 13 -13.14 8.15 -31.76
N LEU A 14 -12.21 8.64 -32.59
CA LEU A 14 -10.78 8.44 -32.37
C LEU A 14 -10.33 9.02 -31.02
N PHE A 15 -10.72 10.27 -30.72
CA PHE A 15 -10.41 10.90 -29.43
C PHE A 15 -11.05 10.15 -28.25
N LEU A 16 -12.28 9.67 -28.41
CA LEU A 16 -12.96 8.87 -27.39
C LEU A 16 -12.19 7.56 -27.10
N THR A 17 -11.74 6.87 -28.15
CA THR A 17 -10.99 5.61 -27.99
C THR A 17 -9.62 5.81 -27.34
N ILE A 18 -8.91 6.89 -27.67
CA ILE A 18 -7.64 7.24 -27.04
C ILE A 18 -7.84 7.60 -25.57
N GLY A 19 -8.89 8.37 -25.25
CA GLY A 19 -9.25 8.71 -23.88
C GLY A 19 -9.58 7.49 -23.03
N ILE A 20 -10.39 6.56 -23.56
CA ILE A 20 -10.74 5.32 -22.88
C ILE A 20 -9.50 4.44 -22.69
N MET A 21 -8.64 4.31 -23.72
CA MET A 21 -7.41 3.50 -23.63
C MET A 21 -6.44 4.04 -22.56
N SER A 22 -6.25 5.37 -22.53
CA SER A 22 -5.44 6.02 -21.50
C SER A 22 -6.04 5.83 -20.11
N PHE A 23 -7.36 5.95 -19.97
CA PHE A 23 -8.06 5.74 -18.70
C PHE A 23 -7.89 4.29 -18.22
N THR A 24 -8.04 3.30 -19.11
CA THR A 24 -7.88 1.89 -18.73
C THR A 24 -6.46 1.52 -18.31
N LEU A 25 -5.44 2.19 -18.87
CA LEU A 25 -4.05 1.99 -18.49
C LEU A 25 -3.72 2.66 -17.15
N TYR A 26 -4.33 3.82 -16.89
CA TYR A 26 -4.15 4.54 -15.63
C TYR A 26 -4.91 3.86 -14.47
N SER A 27 -6.11 3.33 -14.75
CA SER A 27 -6.93 2.61 -13.77
C SER A 27 -6.42 1.20 -13.46
N THR A 28 -5.32 0.75 -14.08
CA THR A 28 -4.61 -0.49 -13.69
C THR A 28 -3.44 -0.24 -12.74
N VAL A 29 -3.17 1.02 -12.36
CA VAL A 29 -2.41 1.31 -11.13
C VAL A 29 -3.37 1.10 -9.97
N SER A 30 -3.64 -0.18 -9.68
CA SER A 30 -4.20 -0.60 -8.41
C SER A 30 -3.22 -0.12 -7.35
N GLU A 31 -3.63 0.82 -6.50
CA GLU A 31 -2.93 1.12 -5.25
C GLU A 31 -3.04 -0.14 -4.38
N ASN A 32 -2.16 -1.11 -4.62
CA ASN A 32 -2.01 -2.25 -3.73
C ASN A 32 -1.61 -1.70 -2.36
N PRO A 33 -2.13 -2.27 -1.26
CA PRO A 33 -1.68 -1.87 0.07
C PRO A 33 -0.15 -1.99 0.17
N GLU A 34 0.48 -0.96 0.69
CA GLU A 34 1.92 -0.88 0.89
C GLU A 34 2.24 -1.18 2.36
N VAL A 35 3.31 -1.92 2.60
CA VAL A 35 3.84 -2.19 3.93
C VAL A 35 4.95 -1.21 4.21
N HIS A 36 4.69 -0.28 5.11
CA HIS A 36 5.69 0.66 5.63
C HIS A 36 6.39 0.03 6.83
N VAL A 37 7.71 -0.04 6.76
CA VAL A 37 8.54 -0.55 7.84
C VAL A 37 9.49 0.55 8.29
N THR A 38 9.44 0.90 9.57
CA THR A 38 10.38 1.81 10.21
C THR A 38 11.27 1.04 11.15
N ALA A 39 12.58 1.06 10.90
CA ALA A 39 13.58 0.48 11.79
C ALA A 39 14.80 1.39 11.89
N SER A 40 15.22 1.70 13.13
CA SER A 40 16.42 2.50 13.40
C SER A 40 16.46 3.82 12.60
N ASP A 41 15.34 4.55 12.61
CA ASP A 41 15.13 5.84 11.91
C ASP A 41 15.23 5.79 10.37
N LYS A 42 15.15 4.59 9.78
CA LYS A 42 15.02 4.38 8.35
C LYS A 42 13.66 3.81 8.03
N GLU A 43 13.14 4.20 6.88
CA GLU A 43 11.86 3.74 6.37
C GLU A 43 12.08 2.92 5.10
N TRP A 44 11.34 1.82 4.99
CA TRP A 44 11.26 0.96 3.81
C TRP A 44 9.81 0.76 3.43
N VAL A 45 9.54 0.69 2.14
CA VAL A 45 8.20 0.45 1.59
C VAL A 45 8.26 -0.82 0.76
N TYR A 46 7.31 -1.74 1.01
CA TYR A 46 7.16 -2.99 0.28
C TYR A 46 5.74 -3.12 -0.25
N ASP A 47 5.56 -3.63 -1.47
CA ASP A 47 4.23 -3.97 -1.98
C ASP A 47 3.76 -5.26 -1.28
N LEU A 48 2.57 -5.22 -0.66
CA LEU A 48 2.00 -6.37 0.04
C LEU A 48 1.75 -7.57 -0.89
N SER A 49 1.59 -7.33 -2.21
CA SER A 49 1.37 -8.37 -3.22
C SER A 49 2.64 -9.13 -3.62
N VAL A 50 3.82 -8.69 -3.18
CA VAL A 50 5.11 -9.31 -3.52
C VAL A 50 5.63 -10.11 -2.34
N ASP A 51 5.65 -11.43 -2.50
CA ASP A 51 6.23 -12.33 -1.51
C ASP A 51 7.72 -12.00 -1.29
N THR A 52 8.09 -11.68 -0.05
CA THR A 52 9.46 -11.30 0.32
C THR A 52 9.74 -11.57 1.80
N THR A 53 11.01 -11.79 2.12
CA THR A 53 11.47 -11.95 3.50
C THR A 53 12.65 -11.02 3.74
N VAL A 54 12.56 -10.18 4.76
CA VAL A 54 13.55 -9.14 5.05
C VAL A 54 13.85 -9.10 6.54
N SER A 55 15.12 -8.98 6.90
CA SER A 55 15.57 -8.83 8.28
C SER A 55 16.04 -7.41 8.55
N PHE A 56 15.55 -6.83 9.65
CA PHE A 56 15.89 -5.50 10.13
C PHE A 56 16.76 -5.61 11.39
N GLU A 57 17.87 -4.89 11.42
CA GLU A 57 18.76 -4.82 12.58
C GLU A 57 18.27 -3.74 13.55
N GLY A 58 18.05 -4.14 14.80
CA GLY A 58 17.66 -3.26 15.90
C GLY A 58 18.65 -3.33 17.08
N PRO A 59 18.42 -2.58 18.17
CA PRO A 59 19.33 -2.50 19.31
C PRO A 59 19.60 -3.82 20.03
N ILE A 60 18.69 -4.80 19.99
CA ILE A 60 18.84 -6.09 20.68
C ILE A 60 19.22 -7.21 19.72
N GLY A 61 18.84 -7.09 18.46
CA GLY A 61 19.19 -8.05 17.42
C GLY A 61 18.29 -7.86 16.19
N PHE A 62 18.05 -8.95 15.47
CA PHE A 62 17.28 -8.93 14.24
C PHE A 62 15.77 -9.09 14.48
N THR A 63 14.99 -8.51 13.57
CA THR A 63 13.56 -8.78 13.40
C THR A 63 13.33 -9.14 11.94
N THR A 64 12.88 -10.36 11.68
CA THR A 64 12.65 -10.89 10.32
C THR A 64 11.16 -10.82 10.01
N MET A 65 10.82 -9.99 9.03
CA MET A 65 9.49 -9.85 8.46
C MET A 65 9.35 -10.77 7.24
N GLU A 66 8.17 -11.35 7.07
CA GLU A 66 7.80 -12.10 5.87
C GLU A 66 6.46 -11.58 5.35
N ILE A 67 6.45 -11.28 4.06
CA ILE A 67 5.25 -11.00 3.26
C ILE A 67 4.98 -12.25 2.43
N SER A 68 3.77 -12.79 2.56
CA SER A 68 3.32 -13.91 1.74
C SER A 68 1.81 -13.89 1.54
N ASN A 69 1.36 -14.17 0.31
CA ASN A 69 -0.06 -14.25 -0.04
C ASN A 69 -0.84 -12.98 0.35
N ASN A 70 -0.29 -11.80 0.04
CA ASN A 70 -0.91 -10.51 0.38
C ASN A 70 -1.08 -10.24 1.88
N ARG A 71 -0.22 -10.84 2.72
CA ARG A 71 -0.23 -10.65 4.17
C ARG A 71 1.18 -10.50 4.68
N VAL A 72 1.35 -9.83 5.82
CA VAL A 72 2.65 -9.64 6.46
C VAL A 72 2.61 -10.12 7.91
N HIS A 73 3.71 -10.73 8.35
CA HIS A 73 3.94 -11.04 9.75
C HIS A 73 5.43 -10.95 10.10
N VAL A 74 5.74 -10.98 11.40
CA VAL A 74 7.11 -11.19 11.86
C VAL A 74 7.36 -12.68 12.04
N HIS A 75 8.20 -13.25 11.18
CA HIS A 75 8.60 -14.66 11.21
C HIS A 75 9.46 -14.97 12.44
N ASP A 76 10.42 -14.08 12.76
CA ASP A 76 11.34 -14.28 13.87
C ASP A 76 11.84 -12.94 14.45
N SER A 77 12.21 -12.93 15.73
CA SER A 77 12.78 -11.74 16.38
C SER A 77 13.67 -12.13 17.55
N ASP A 78 14.78 -11.43 17.75
CA ASP A 78 15.67 -11.64 18.90
C ASP A 78 15.10 -11.06 20.23
N CYS A 79 13.91 -10.44 20.20
CA CYS A 79 13.32 -9.82 21.39
C CYS A 79 12.74 -10.87 22.37
N LYS A 80 12.93 -10.68 23.68
CA LYS A 80 12.44 -11.65 24.69
C LYS A 80 10.93 -11.84 24.69
N ASN A 81 10.17 -10.78 24.39
CA ASN A 81 8.73 -10.78 24.58
C ASN A 81 7.97 -11.46 23.43
N GLN A 82 8.58 -11.56 22.25
CA GLN A 82 8.01 -12.20 21.06
C GLN A 82 6.62 -11.68 20.66
N ILE A 83 6.19 -10.52 21.16
CA ILE A 83 4.84 -9.97 20.91
C ILE A 83 4.61 -9.77 19.41
N CYS A 84 5.61 -9.25 18.70
CA CYS A 84 5.56 -9.07 17.25
C CYS A 84 5.35 -10.37 16.47
N VAL A 85 5.93 -11.48 16.94
CA VAL A 85 5.75 -12.81 16.34
C VAL A 85 4.37 -13.36 16.68
N LEU A 86 3.93 -13.17 17.93
CA LEU A 86 2.62 -13.61 18.43
C LEU A 86 1.44 -12.87 17.80
N THR A 87 1.64 -11.65 17.28
CA THR A 87 0.61 -10.92 16.52
C THR A 87 0.12 -11.72 15.32
N GLY A 88 1.00 -12.51 14.69
CA GLY A 88 0.68 -13.30 13.51
C GLY A 88 0.49 -12.46 12.25
N TRP A 89 -0.30 -12.97 11.32
CA TRP A 89 -0.55 -12.36 10.02
C TRP A 89 -1.52 -11.19 10.10
N ILE A 90 -1.12 -10.06 9.51
CA ILE A 90 -1.96 -8.90 9.23
C ILE A 90 -2.09 -8.71 7.71
N GLU A 91 -3.20 -8.15 7.26
CA GLU A 91 -3.58 -8.08 5.84
C GLU A 91 -4.29 -6.79 5.43
N LYS A 92 -4.84 -6.02 6.37
CA LYS A 92 -5.70 -4.85 6.07
C LYS A 92 -4.98 -3.54 6.33
N PRO A 93 -5.27 -2.49 5.53
CA PRO A 93 -4.79 -1.14 5.83
C PRO A 93 -5.18 -0.70 7.25
N GLY A 94 -4.24 -0.08 7.95
CA GLY A 94 -4.37 0.33 9.36
C GLY A 94 -3.98 -0.75 10.38
N GLU A 95 -3.78 -2.01 9.96
CA GLU A 95 -3.18 -3.04 10.82
C GLU A 95 -1.66 -2.82 10.93
N TRP A 96 -1.10 -3.13 12.10
CA TRP A 96 0.31 -2.87 12.41
C TRP A 96 0.90 -3.92 13.36
N ILE A 97 2.23 -4.07 13.30
CA ILE A 97 3.05 -4.90 14.18
C ILE A 97 4.20 -4.05 14.70
N ALA A 98 4.45 -4.09 16.01
CA ALA A 98 5.58 -3.38 16.61
C ALA A 98 6.48 -4.32 17.40
N CYS A 99 7.77 -4.30 17.10
CA CYS A 99 8.82 -4.84 17.96
C CYS A 99 9.53 -3.67 18.67
N LEU A 100 8.89 -3.18 19.74
CA LEU A 100 9.41 -2.06 20.53
C LEU A 100 10.87 -2.27 20.99
N PRO A 101 11.30 -3.45 21.46
CA PRO A 101 12.68 -3.62 21.93
C PRO A 101 13.73 -3.51 20.80
N ASN A 102 13.36 -3.86 19.56
CA ASN A 102 14.23 -3.70 18.38
C ASN A 102 13.97 -2.40 17.61
N ASN A 103 13.10 -1.51 18.09
CA ASN A 103 12.67 -0.29 17.39
C ASN A 103 12.22 -0.56 15.95
N VAL A 104 11.47 -1.65 15.72
CA VAL A 104 10.89 -1.99 14.42
C VAL A 104 9.38 -1.80 14.47
N PHE A 105 8.84 -1.02 13.54
CA PHE A 105 7.41 -0.77 13.38
C PHE A 105 7.00 -1.12 11.95
N ILE A 106 5.95 -1.91 11.79
CA ILE A 106 5.43 -2.38 10.50
C ILE A 106 3.96 -1.97 10.46
N VAL A 107 3.52 -1.30 9.41
CA VAL A 107 2.12 -0.92 9.20
C VAL A 107 1.73 -1.15 7.75
N ILE A 108 0.50 -1.61 7.53
CA ILE A 108 -0.07 -1.67 6.20
C ILE A 108 -0.77 -0.33 5.95
N GLU A 109 -0.30 0.42 4.98
CA GLU A 109 -0.94 1.62 4.46
C GLU A 109 -1.59 1.32 3.12
N GLY A 110 -2.61 2.10 2.77
CA GLY A 110 -3.32 1.96 1.51
C GLY A 110 -4.59 2.78 1.56
N HIS A 111 -5.10 3.20 0.41
CA HIS A 111 -6.45 3.76 0.33
C HIS A 111 -7.45 2.66 0.69
N THR A 112 -7.83 2.59 1.96
CA THR A 112 -9.20 2.27 2.25
C THR A 112 -10.02 3.38 1.62
N ASP A 113 -10.67 3.08 0.50
CA ASP A 113 -11.97 3.68 0.16
C ASP A 113 -12.91 3.33 1.32
N ILE A 114 -12.71 3.98 2.47
CA ILE A 114 -13.80 4.21 3.38
C ILE A 114 -14.71 5.05 2.52
N ALA A 115 -15.85 4.49 2.14
CA ALA A 115 -17.00 5.26 1.74
C ALA A 115 -17.41 6.11 2.96
N THR A 116 -16.61 7.11 3.31
CA THR A 116 -17.07 8.32 3.94
C THR A 116 -17.73 9.08 2.81
N GLU A 117 -19.05 8.92 2.72
CA GLU A 117 -19.89 10.01 2.26
C GLU A 117 -19.37 11.29 2.93
N GLU A 118 -18.85 12.19 2.11
CA GLU A 118 -18.98 13.63 2.24
C GLU A 118 -18.89 14.17 3.68
N GLU A 119 -17.69 14.56 4.12
CA GLU A 119 -17.60 15.82 4.86
C GLU A 119 -16.26 16.49 4.58
N ALA A 120 -16.34 17.58 3.83
CA ALA A 120 -15.32 18.60 3.82
C ALA A 120 -15.15 19.10 5.25
N ASP A 121 -13.92 19.13 5.75
CA ASP A 121 -13.59 20.24 6.64
C ASP A 121 -12.14 20.71 6.44
N ASP A 122 -12.11 21.96 6.05
CA ASP A 122 -11.04 22.92 6.11
C ASP A 122 -10.41 22.94 7.51
N ILE A 123 -9.10 22.65 7.60
CA ILE A 123 -8.29 23.30 8.63
C ILE A 123 -6.84 23.46 8.17
N SER A 124 -6.63 24.67 7.65
CA SER A 124 -5.37 25.41 7.61
C SER A 124 -4.56 25.33 8.91
N TYR A 125 -3.23 25.33 8.76
CA TYR A 125 -2.33 26.06 9.64
C TYR A 125 -1.32 26.86 8.82
#